data_AF-A0A959YPV4-F1
#
_entry.id   AF-A0A959YPV4-F1
#
_cell.length_a   1.000
_cell.length_b   1.000
_cell.length_c   1.000
_cell.angle_alpha   90.00
_cell.angle_beta   90.00
_cell.angle_gamma   90.00
#
_symmetry.space_group_name_H-M   'P 1'
#
loop_
_entity.id
_entity.type
_entity.pdbx_description
1 polymer ?
#
loop_
_entity_poly.entity_id
_entity_poly.type
_entity_poly.pdbx_seq_one_letter_code
_entity_poly.pdbx_strand_id
1 'polypeptide(L)'
;MKKYELIDESIIFESRKLYRIRALIDIPSIGVKAGDLGGWVQTEYNLSHLGDCWIFNSAKAMDRSQVRGNSCMRDNSCLIKNGSLNGDMVLFDNLVLDQPVHAFKFIDWEYFIAKNKQGELVLTAGIVKNKE
;
A
#
# COMPACT_ATOMS: atom_id res chain seq x y z
N MET A 1 -15.27 -2.80 13.71
CA MET A 1 -15.05 -4.16 13.16
C MET A 1 -13.60 -4.25 12.71
N LYS A 2 -12.87 -5.33 13.03
CA LYS A 2 -11.53 -5.53 12.49
C LYS A 2 -11.61 -6.14 11.09
N LYS A 3 -10.87 -5.56 10.15
CA LYS A 3 -10.80 -6.00 8.75
C LYS A 3 -9.73 -7.09 8.53
N TYR A 4 -8.67 -7.06 9.32
CA TYR A 4 -7.54 -7.98 9.24
C TYR A 4 -6.91 -8.16 10.62
N GLU A 5 -6.02 -9.13 10.73
CA GLU A 5 -5.14 -9.35 11.87
C GLU A 5 -3.67 -9.47 11.42
N LEU A 6 -2.74 -9.26 12.35
CA LEU A 6 -1.34 -9.61 12.18
C LEU A 6 -1.14 -11.05 12.65
N ILE A 7 -0.50 -11.88 11.83
CA ILE A 7 -0.16 -13.25 12.21
C ILE A 7 1.31 -13.36 12.61
N ASP A 8 1.69 -14.47 13.25
CA ASP A 8 3.06 -14.69 13.76
C ASP A 8 4.13 -14.88 12.67
N GLU A 9 3.72 -14.95 11.40
CA GLU A 9 4.63 -14.88 10.27
C GLU A 9 5.25 -13.48 10.17
N SER A 10 6.57 -13.41 10.27
CA SER A 10 7.30 -12.14 10.28
C SER A 10 8.61 -12.17 9.50
N ILE A 11 9.02 -11.00 9.02
CA ILE A 11 10.29 -10.77 8.33
C ILE A 11 11.03 -9.60 8.98
N ILE A 12 12.36 -9.57 8.80
CA ILE A 12 13.16 -8.38 9.06
C ILE A 12 13.44 -7.71 7.72
N PHE A 13 13.02 -6.45 7.58
CA PHE A 13 13.28 -5.63 6.39
C PHE A 13 13.84 -4.30 6.83
N GLU A 14 15.04 -3.92 6.33
CA GLU A 14 15.73 -2.69 6.72
C GLU A 14 15.72 -2.43 8.24
N SER A 15 16.12 -3.44 9.02
CA SER A 15 16.18 -3.43 10.48
C SER A 15 14.83 -3.27 11.21
N ARG A 16 13.70 -3.40 10.52
CA ARG A 16 12.35 -3.39 11.09
C ARG A 16 11.72 -4.77 11.01
N LYS A 17 11.07 -5.18 12.09
CA LYS A 17 10.24 -6.39 12.10
C LYS A 17 8.85 -6.07 11.53
N LEU A 18 8.44 -6.80 10.51
CA LEU A 18 7.12 -6.69 9.89
C LEU A 18 6.35 -7.99 10.07
N TYR A 19 5.03 -7.88 10.14
CA TYR A 19 4.10 -9.00 10.29
C TYR A 19 3.24 -9.13 9.04
N ARG A 20 2.95 -10.38 8.65
CA ARG A 20 2.02 -10.68 7.57
C ARG A 20 0.60 -10.34 8.02
N ILE A 21 -0.19 -9.72 7.14
CA ILE A 21 -1.62 -9.49 7.41
C ILE A 21 -2.47 -10.67 6.90
N ARG A 22 -3.54 -10.97 7.63
CA ARG A 22 -4.58 -11.92 7.20
C ARG A 22 -5.96 -11.27 7.26
N ALA A 23 -6.75 -11.40 6.21
CA ALA A 23 -8.10 -10.85 6.15
C ALA A 23 -9.01 -11.57 7.14
N LEU A 24 -9.82 -10.81 7.88
CA LEU A 24 -10.85 -11.33 8.79
C LEU A 24 -12.25 -11.30 8.18
N ILE A 25 -12.42 -10.54 7.10
CA ILE A 25 -13.68 -10.37 6.38
C ILE A 25 -13.41 -10.39 4.88
N ASP A 26 -14.46 -10.63 4.10
CA ASP A 26 -14.42 -10.39 2.66
C ASP A 26 -14.34 -8.88 2.38
N ILE A 27 -13.52 -8.50 1.39
CA ILE A 27 -13.47 -7.16 0.80
C ILE A 27 -13.75 -7.33 -0.71
N PRO A 28 -15.03 -7.45 -1.10
CA PRO A 28 -15.40 -7.86 -2.46
C PRO A 28 -14.92 -6.90 -3.55
N SER A 29 -14.84 -5.60 -3.26
CA SER A 29 -14.42 -4.54 -4.19
C SER A 29 -13.01 -4.74 -4.76
N ILE A 30 -12.16 -5.45 -4.03
CA ILE A 30 -10.76 -5.73 -4.40
C ILE A 30 -10.43 -7.23 -4.44
N GLY A 31 -11.47 -8.07 -4.40
CA GLY A 31 -11.34 -9.52 -4.54
C GLY A 31 -10.66 -10.24 -3.38
N VAL A 32 -10.63 -9.65 -2.18
CA VAL A 32 -10.05 -10.27 -0.98
C VAL A 32 -11.13 -11.05 -0.23
N LYS A 33 -10.81 -12.27 0.19
CA LYS A 33 -11.67 -13.15 0.98
C LYS A 33 -11.16 -13.27 2.41
N ALA A 34 -12.08 -13.52 3.34
CA ALA A 34 -11.71 -13.84 4.71
C ALA A 34 -10.74 -15.04 4.73
N GLY A 35 -9.63 -14.90 5.44
CA GLY A 35 -8.53 -15.87 5.47
C GLY A 35 -7.39 -15.57 4.50
N ASP A 36 -7.57 -14.69 3.50
CA ASP A 36 -6.51 -14.37 2.54
C ASP A 36 -5.33 -13.67 3.22
N LEU A 37 -4.12 -14.06 2.81
CA LEU A 37 -2.89 -13.39 3.23
C LEU A 37 -2.62 -12.17 2.34
N GLY A 38 -2.38 -11.04 2.98
CA GLY A 38 -1.92 -9.80 2.32
C GLY A 38 -0.43 -9.58 2.55
N GLY A 39 0.07 -8.37 2.30
CA GLY A 39 1.48 -8.01 2.48
C GLY A 39 1.88 -7.80 3.93
N TRP A 40 2.83 -6.90 4.14
CA TRP A 40 3.55 -6.77 5.40
C TRP A 40 3.35 -5.39 6.03
N VAL A 41 3.09 -5.37 7.33
CA VAL A 41 3.02 -4.13 8.10
C VAL A 41 3.87 -4.21 9.36
N GLN A 42 4.43 -3.08 9.80
CA GLN A 42 5.17 -3.04 11.06
C GLN A 42 4.22 -3.16 12.25
N THR A 43 3.08 -2.46 12.18
CA THR A 43 2.05 -2.44 13.21
C THR A 43 0.66 -2.23 12.60
N GLU A 44 -0.41 -2.40 13.38
CA GLU A 44 -1.78 -2.06 12.95
C GLU A 44 -1.94 -0.57 12.58
N TYR A 45 -1.00 0.31 12.95
CA TYR A 45 -1.03 1.73 12.55
C TYR A 45 -0.89 1.92 11.03
N ASN A 46 -0.18 1.01 10.35
CA ASN A 46 0.23 1.23 8.95
C ASN A 46 -0.88 0.96 7.94
N LEU A 47 -1.91 0.20 8.29
CA LEU A 47 -3.04 -0.13 7.41
C LEU A 47 -4.36 0.11 8.15
N SER A 48 -5.25 0.90 7.55
CA SER A 48 -6.53 1.23 8.20
C SER A 48 -7.49 0.04 8.22
N HIS A 49 -8.18 -0.16 9.35
CA HIS A 49 -9.36 -1.04 9.41
C HIS A 49 -10.62 -0.43 8.76
N LEU A 50 -10.63 0.88 8.48
CA LEU A 50 -11.69 1.58 7.75
C LEU A 50 -11.39 1.64 6.25
N GLY A 51 -12.46 1.57 5.44
CA GLY A 51 -12.41 1.55 3.98
C GLY A 51 -11.84 0.24 3.42
N ASP A 52 -11.70 0.18 2.10
CA ASP A 52 -11.30 -1.04 1.40
C ASP A 52 -9.80 -1.16 1.18
N CYS A 53 -8.99 -0.29 1.81
CA CYS A 53 -7.54 -0.32 1.64
C CYS A 53 -6.91 -1.68 1.98
N TRP A 54 -5.91 -2.08 1.20
CA TRP A 54 -5.27 -3.38 1.35
C TRP A 54 -3.83 -3.38 0.84
N ILE A 55 -3.00 -4.24 1.42
CA ILE A 55 -1.63 -4.48 0.97
C ILE A 55 -1.59 -5.91 0.45
N PHE A 56 -1.22 -6.10 -0.81
CA PHE A 56 -1.12 -7.39 -1.46
C PHE A 56 0.33 -7.90 -1.49
N ASN A 57 0.48 -9.21 -1.64
CA ASN A 57 1.73 -9.86 -2.05
C ASN A 57 2.92 -9.50 -1.15
N SER A 58 3.98 -8.91 -1.71
CA SER A 58 5.25 -8.61 -1.04
C SER A 58 5.37 -7.16 -0.57
N ALA A 59 4.31 -6.36 -0.76
CA ALA A 59 4.32 -4.94 -0.45
C ALA A 59 4.41 -4.70 1.05
N LYS A 60 5.03 -3.57 1.44
CA LYS A 60 5.42 -3.30 2.83
C LYS A 60 5.01 -1.89 3.23
N ALA A 61 4.34 -1.74 4.37
CA ALA A 61 4.11 -0.44 5.00
C ALA A 61 4.72 -0.41 6.41
N MET A 62 5.60 0.55 6.65
CA MET A 62 6.38 0.63 7.89
C MET A 62 6.65 2.07 8.32
N ASP A 63 7.31 2.25 9.46
CA ASP A 63 7.50 3.54 10.13
C ASP A 63 6.16 4.21 10.46
N ARG A 64 6.06 5.52 10.22
CA ARG A 64 4.85 6.34 10.41
C ARG A 64 3.99 6.38 9.14
N SER A 65 4.20 5.46 8.19
CA SER A 65 3.39 5.41 6.99
C SER A 65 1.97 4.94 7.25
N GLN A 66 1.04 5.32 6.37
CA GLN A 66 -0.38 4.93 6.48
C GLN A 66 -1.02 4.69 5.12
N VAL A 67 -1.70 3.55 5.00
CA VAL A 67 -2.59 3.20 3.89
C VAL A 67 -4.04 3.30 4.38
N ARG A 68 -4.83 4.15 3.73
CA ARG A 68 -6.21 4.50 4.14
C ARG A 68 -7.16 4.58 2.94
N GLY A 69 -8.46 4.78 3.21
CA GLY A 69 -9.48 4.88 2.17
C GLY A 69 -9.66 3.55 1.43
N ASN A 70 -9.67 3.60 0.11
CA ASN A 70 -9.73 2.44 -0.78
C ASN A 70 -8.37 2.16 -1.45
N SER A 71 -7.28 2.69 -0.88
CA SER A 71 -5.97 2.63 -1.50
C SER A 71 -5.34 1.25 -1.38
N CYS A 72 -4.64 0.82 -2.44
CA CYS A 72 -4.02 -0.50 -2.52
C CYS A 72 -2.50 -0.42 -2.70
N MET A 73 -1.78 -1.35 -2.08
CA MET A 73 -0.36 -1.58 -2.35
C MET A 73 -0.15 -2.96 -2.96
N ARG A 74 0.67 -3.10 -4.00
CA ARG A 74 0.93 -4.37 -4.70
C ARG A 74 2.42 -4.58 -4.98
N ASP A 75 2.75 -5.77 -5.47
CA ASP A 75 4.09 -6.21 -5.89
C ASP A 75 5.15 -6.03 -4.78
N ASN A 76 6.23 -5.31 -5.05
CA ASN A 76 7.34 -5.06 -4.13
C ASN A 76 7.31 -3.64 -3.55
N SER A 77 6.19 -2.93 -3.67
CA SER A 77 6.11 -1.53 -3.27
C SER A 77 6.33 -1.34 -1.76
N CYS A 78 6.93 -0.22 -1.40
CA CYS A 78 7.27 0.12 -0.02
C CYS A 78 6.75 1.52 0.33
N LEU A 79 5.98 1.60 1.42
CA LEU A 79 5.54 2.85 2.01
C LEU A 79 6.27 3.03 3.35
N ILE A 80 7.07 4.09 3.44
CA ILE A 80 8.06 4.26 4.52
C ILE A 80 8.00 5.68 5.10
N LYS A 81 8.77 5.96 6.15
CA LYS A 81 8.86 7.26 6.84
C LYS A 81 7.48 7.85 7.12
N ASN A 82 7.09 8.94 6.45
CA ASN A 82 5.80 9.62 6.60
C ASN A 82 4.91 9.45 5.36
N GLY A 83 5.18 8.44 4.53
CA GLY A 83 4.42 8.13 3.32
C GLY A 83 2.94 7.89 3.62
N SER A 84 2.05 8.47 2.82
CA SER A 84 0.62 8.28 3.01
C SER A 84 -0.11 8.06 1.69
N LEU A 85 -0.91 7.00 1.66
CA LEU A 85 -1.88 6.69 0.60
C LEU A 85 -3.29 6.82 1.18
N ASN A 86 -4.15 7.56 0.50
CA ASN A 86 -5.53 7.76 0.91
C ASN A 86 -6.43 7.97 -0.33
N GLY A 87 -7.74 7.78 -0.16
CA GLY A 87 -8.68 7.76 -1.28
C GLY A 87 -8.47 6.52 -2.14
N ASP A 88 -8.47 6.68 -3.46
CA ASP A 88 -8.42 5.60 -4.45
C ASP A 88 -7.03 5.49 -5.12
N MET A 89 -5.96 5.48 -4.32
CA MET A 89 -4.58 5.41 -4.83
C MET A 89 -4.08 3.97 -4.92
N VAL A 90 -3.22 3.68 -5.92
CA VAL A 90 -2.53 2.39 -6.03
C VAL A 90 -1.02 2.63 -6.07
N LEU A 91 -0.28 1.97 -5.18
CA LEU A 91 1.18 1.90 -5.21
C LEU A 91 1.58 0.47 -5.59
N PHE A 92 2.47 0.29 -6.55
CA PHE A 92 2.78 -1.02 -7.12
C PHE A 92 4.23 -1.09 -7.62
N ASP A 93 4.60 -2.20 -8.24
CA ASP A 93 5.96 -2.49 -8.72
C ASP A 93 7.00 -2.32 -7.60
N ASN A 94 8.15 -1.70 -7.87
CA ASN A 94 9.24 -1.49 -6.92
C ASN A 94 9.24 -0.06 -6.33
N LEU A 95 8.09 0.62 -6.35
CA LEU A 95 7.99 2.00 -5.91
C LEU A 95 8.18 2.14 -4.41
N VAL A 96 8.98 3.12 -4.02
CA VAL A 96 9.16 3.54 -2.64
C VAL A 96 8.58 4.94 -2.48
N LEU A 97 7.62 5.07 -1.57
CA LEU A 97 7.02 6.36 -1.22
C LEU A 97 7.30 6.65 0.25
N ASP A 98 7.95 7.78 0.52
CA ASP A 98 8.38 8.16 1.88
C ASP A 98 7.72 9.45 2.39
N GLN A 99 6.84 10.02 1.58
CA GLN A 99 6.15 11.28 1.82
C GLN A 99 4.67 11.20 1.39
N PRO A 100 3.78 12.03 1.97
CA PRO A 100 2.37 12.01 1.61
C PRO A 100 2.12 12.40 0.14
N VAL A 101 1.19 11.69 -0.51
CA VAL A 101 0.67 12.09 -1.83
C VAL A 101 -0.67 12.79 -1.65
N HIS A 102 -0.83 13.96 -2.26
CA HIS A 102 -2.07 14.76 -2.17
C HIS A 102 -2.87 14.77 -3.46
N ALA A 103 -2.18 14.66 -4.59
CA ALA A 103 -2.81 14.55 -5.89
C ALA A 103 -2.03 13.54 -6.73
N PHE A 104 -2.76 12.67 -7.42
CA PHE A 104 -2.21 11.87 -8.51
C PHE A 104 -2.95 12.22 -9.80
N LYS A 105 -2.22 12.20 -10.91
CA LYS A 105 -2.81 12.33 -12.24
C LYS A 105 -2.24 11.24 -13.13
N PHE A 106 -3.12 10.44 -13.71
CA PHE A 106 -2.77 9.61 -14.85
C PHE A 106 -2.45 10.51 -16.04
N ILE A 107 -1.25 10.36 -16.59
CA ILE A 107 -0.86 11.04 -17.82
C ILE A 107 -1.30 10.17 -19.00
N ASP A 108 -1.07 8.87 -18.89
CA ASP A 108 -1.53 7.84 -19.81
C ASP A 108 -1.61 6.49 -19.07
N TRP A 109 -1.89 5.42 -19.82
CA TRP A 109 -1.98 4.05 -19.31
C TRP A 109 -0.66 3.51 -18.73
N GLU A 110 0.47 4.15 -19.04
CA GLU A 110 1.80 3.73 -18.63
C GLU A 110 2.35 4.63 -17.51
N TYR A 111 1.91 5.88 -17.38
CA TYR A 111 2.53 6.85 -16.48
C TYR A 111 1.54 7.59 -15.57
N PHE A 112 1.93 7.74 -14.30
CA PHE A 112 1.30 8.70 -13.39
C PHE A 112 2.32 9.61 -12.71
N ILE A 113 1.85 10.81 -12.38
CA ILE A 113 2.56 11.78 -11.53
C ILE A 113 1.84 11.87 -10.20
N ALA A 114 2.60 11.77 -9.11
CA ALA A 114 2.15 12.13 -7.77
C ALA A 114 2.77 13.46 -7.34
N LYS A 115 1.96 14.33 -6.75
CA LYS A 115 2.39 15.63 -6.21
C LYS A 115 2.09 15.77 -4.72
N ASN A 116 2.95 16.47 -4.00
CA ASN A 116 2.69 16.87 -2.61
C ASN A 116 1.75 18.09 -2.55
N LYS A 117 1.45 18.60 -1.35
CA LYS A 117 0.59 19.79 -1.15
C LYS A 117 1.10 21.05 -1.86
N GLN A 118 2.41 21.16 -2.05
CA GLN A 118 3.06 22.29 -2.71
C GLN A 118 3.01 22.18 -4.23
N GLY A 119 2.48 21.07 -4.77
CA GLY A 119 2.44 20.81 -6.21
C GLY A 119 3.76 20.28 -6.79
N GLU A 120 4.73 19.96 -5.92
CA GLU A 120 6.02 19.40 -6.30
C GLU A 120 5.86 17.92 -6.64
N LEU A 121 6.58 17.47 -7.67
CA LEU A 121 6.62 16.08 -8.09
C LEU A 121 7.29 15.23 -7.01
N VAL A 122 6.55 14.29 -6.45
CA VAL A 122 7.06 13.37 -5.41
C VAL A 122 7.20 11.94 -5.92
N LEU A 123 6.56 11.59 -7.03
CA LEU A 123 6.74 10.28 -7.66
C LEU A 123 6.39 10.32 -9.15
N THR A 124 7.22 9.66 -9.96
CA THR A 124 6.92 9.26 -11.34
C THR A 124 7.06 7.75 -11.40
N ALA A 125 6.05 7.05 -11.87
CA ALA A 125 6.18 5.63 -12.15
C ALA A 125 5.61 5.29 -13.51
N GLY A 126 6.35 4.45 -14.23
CA GLY A 126 5.95 3.79 -15.46
C GLY A 126 5.49 2.35 -15.14
N ILE A 127 4.39 1.87 -15.70
CA ILE A 127 4.06 0.43 -15.69
C ILE A 127 4.99 -0.28 -16.70
N VAL A 128 5.69 -1.33 -16.26
CA VAL A 128 6.27 -2.33 -17.18
C VAL A 128 5.12 -3.10 -17.81
N LYS A 129 4.99 -3.01 -19.14
CA LYS A 129 4.08 -3.84 -19.94
C LYS A 129 4.29 -5.32 -19.60
N ASN A 130 3.33 -5.92 -18.93
CA ASN A 130 3.03 -7.32 -19.23
C ASN A 130 2.05 -7.30 -20.39
N LYS A 131 2.63 -7.48 -21.58
CA LYS A 131 1.95 -7.96 -22.78
C LYS A 131 1.15 -9.21 -22.41
N GLU A 132 -0.05 -9.32 -22.97
CA GLU A 132 -0.71 -10.61 -23.20
C GLU A 132 0.26 -11.66 -23.76
#